data_AF-A0A957VRY0-F1
#
_entry.id   AF-A0A957VRY0-F1
#
_cell.length_a   1.000
_cell.length_b   1.000
_cell.length_c   1.000
_cell.angle_alpha   90.00
_cell.angle_beta   90.00
_cell.angle_gamma   90.00
#
_symmetry.space_group_name_H-M   'P 1'
#
loop_
_entity.id
_entity.type
_entity.pdbx_description
1 polymer ?
#
loop_
_entity_poly.entity_id
_entity_poly.type
_entity_poly.pdbx_seq_one_letter_code
_entity_poly.pdbx_strand_id
1 'polypeptide(L)'
;VIMIYGVWTFFGFNTVIFLAGLGNIPKEMYEAASIDGGGRWAQFRHITLPLLSPTMYFLTLYSVIGTFKAFNHIYVLRTGAALGTTDTASVVIFQTFQRDTRYGYASALAILLLLIIILLTVVNNQIASKRVHYG
;
A
#
# COMPACT_ATOMS: atom_id res chain seq x y z
N VAL A 1 -6.87 -6.65 -16.10
CA VAL A 1 -5.81 -5.75 -16.65
C VAL A 1 -5.42 -4.65 -15.66
N ILE A 2 -6.38 -3.86 -15.13
CA ILE A 2 -6.10 -2.76 -14.18
C ILE A 2 -5.24 -3.20 -12.98
N MET A 3 -5.59 -4.31 -12.32
CA MET A 3 -4.83 -4.82 -11.18
C MET A 3 -3.40 -5.24 -11.56
N ILE A 4 -3.23 -5.90 -12.72
CA ILE A 4 -1.92 -6.33 -13.22
C ILE A 4 -1.02 -5.11 -13.48
N TYR A 5 -1.58 -4.07 -14.11
CA TYR A 5 -0.87 -2.81 -14.32
C TYR A 5 -0.41 -2.22 -12.98
N GLY A 6 -1.32 -2.13 -12.00
CA GLY A 6 -1.00 -1.61 -10.67
C GLY A 6 0.14 -2.38 -9.99
N VAL A 7 0.06 -3.72 -9.96
CA VAL A 7 1.10 -4.58 -9.39
C VAL A 7 2.45 -4.32 -10.08
N TRP A 8 2.47 -4.30 -11.41
CA TRP A 8 3.69 -4.05 -12.18
C TRP A 8 4.30 -2.67 -11.88
N THR A 9 3.49 -1.61 -11.87
CA THR A 9 3.95 -0.24 -11.62
C THR A 9 4.60 -0.08 -10.25
N PHE A 10 4.04 -0.71 -9.20
CA PHE A 10 4.56 -0.58 -7.84
C PHE A 10 5.63 -1.62 -7.47
N PHE A 11 5.82 -2.66 -8.31
CA PHE A 11 6.78 -3.72 -8.03
C PHE A 11 8.21 -3.20 -7.82
N GLY A 12 8.67 -2.31 -8.71
CA GLY A 12 10.02 -1.72 -8.61
C GLY A 12 10.20 -0.89 -7.34
N PHE A 13 9.24 0.00 -7.04
CA PHE A 13 9.26 0.81 -5.83
C PHE A 13 9.31 -0.05 -4.56
N ASN A 14 8.40 -1.03 -4.45
CA ASN A 14 8.35 -1.91 -3.29
C ASN A 14 9.66 -2.69 -3.11
N THR A 15 10.24 -3.19 -4.21
CA THR A 15 11.51 -3.95 -4.18
C THR A 15 12.66 -3.10 -3.62
N VAL A 16 12.81 -1.87 -4.09
CA VAL A 16 13.87 -0.96 -3.60
C VAL A 16 13.72 -0.68 -2.11
N ILE A 17 12.50 -0.40 -1.65
CA ILE A 17 12.23 -0.13 -0.24
C ILE A 17 12.47 -1.39 0.63
N PHE A 18 12.10 -2.58 0.14
CA PHE A 18 12.42 -3.83 0.82
C PHE A 18 13.92 -4.08 0.91
N LEU A 19 14.68 -3.83 -0.15
CA LEU A 19 16.14 -3.98 -0.14
C LEU A 19 16.80 -3.00 0.85
N ALA A 20 16.33 -1.76 0.91
CA ALA A 20 16.78 -0.80 1.90
C ALA A 20 16.49 -1.28 3.34
N GLY A 21 15.28 -1.81 3.59
CA GLY A 21 14.92 -2.39 4.88
C GLY A 21 15.78 -3.61 5.26
N LEU A 22 16.02 -4.52 4.31
CA LEU A 22 16.87 -5.69 4.49
C LEU A 22 18.32 -5.30 4.79
N GLY A 23 18.83 -4.26 4.13
CA GLY A 23 20.19 -3.74 4.33
C GLY A 23 20.45 -3.20 5.73
N ASN A 24 19.41 -2.79 6.47
CA ASN A 24 19.51 -2.32 7.84
C ASN A 24 19.59 -3.47 8.87
N ILE A 25 19.36 -4.72 8.47
CA ILE A 25 19.40 -5.87 9.39
C ILE A 25 20.87 -6.28 9.61
N PRO A 26 21.39 -6.27 10.85
CA PRO A 26 22.76 -6.68 11.13
C PRO A 26 23.02 -8.14 10.71
N LYS A 27 24.13 -8.38 10.03
CA LYS A 27 24.52 -9.73 9.57
C LYS A 27 24.79 -10.68 10.74
N GLU A 28 25.28 -10.15 11.84
CA GLU A 28 25.59 -10.87 13.09
C GLU A 28 24.39 -11.67 13.61
N MET A 29 23.15 -11.16 13.44
CA MET A 29 21.92 -11.87 13.83
C MET A 29 21.76 -13.19 13.06
N TYR A 30 22.07 -13.19 11.76
CA TYR A 30 21.99 -14.38 10.92
C TYR A 30 23.12 -15.36 11.21
N GLU A 31 24.32 -14.86 11.51
CA GLU A 31 25.47 -15.67 11.90
C GLU A 31 25.22 -16.38 13.24
N ALA A 32 24.75 -15.64 14.25
CA ALA A 32 24.37 -16.20 15.55
C ALA A 32 23.30 -17.29 15.40
N ALA A 33 22.21 -17.01 14.65
CA ALA A 33 21.19 -18.01 14.42
C ALA A 33 21.68 -19.23 13.64
N SER A 34 22.69 -19.10 12.77
CA SER A 34 23.29 -20.24 12.09
C SER A 34 24.14 -21.12 13.02
N ILE A 35 24.82 -20.50 14.00
CA ILE A 35 25.59 -21.19 15.04
C ILE A 35 24.64 -21.94 15.99
N ASP A 36 23.50 -21.32 16.34
CA ASP A 36 22.46 -21.90 17.19
C ASP A 36 21.62 -23.01 16.49
N GLY A 37 22.00 -23.40 15.26
CA GLY A 37 21.32 -24.46 14.50
C GLY A 37 20.01 -24.03 13.83
N GLY A 38 19.72 -22.72 13.80
CA GLY A 38 18.56 -22.15 13.12
C GLY A 38 18.69 -22.22 11.59
N GLY A 39 17.85 -23.03 10.95
CA GLY A 39 17.75 -23.07 9.48
C GLY A 39 17.18 -21.79 8.85
N ARG A 40 17.24 -21.69 7.52
CA ARG A 40 16.76 -20.51 6.74
C ARG A 40 15.33 -20.06 7.08
N TRP A 41 14.43 -21.01 7.33
CA TRP A 41 13.05 -20.69 7.71
C TRP A 41 12.96 -20.06 9.12
N ALA A 42 13.76 -20.55 10.06
CA ALA A 42 13.84 -20.00 11.41
C ALA A 42 14.39 -18.56 11.36
N GLN A 43 15.46 -18.33 10.59
CA GLN A 43 16.03 -17.00 10.34
C GLN A 43 14.99 -16.05 9.71
N PHE A 44 14.26 -16.49 8.68
CA PHE A 44 13.24 -15.64 8.06
C PHE A 44 12.13 -15.25 9.03
N ARG A 45 11.58 -16.22 9.79
CA ARG A 45 10.43 -15.98 10.67
C ARG A 45 10.78 -15.19 11.93
N HIS A 46 11.99 -15.36 12.48
CA HIS A 46 12.37 -14.78 13.77
C HIS A 46 13.32 -13.59 13.65
N ILE A 47 14.04 -13.42 12.53
CA ILE A 47 14.95 -12.29 12.30
C ILE A 47 14.38 -11.40 11.20
N THR A 48 14.28 -11.91 9.98
CA THR A 48 13.95 -11.09 8.80
C THR A 48 12.57 -10.45 8.91
N LEU A 49 11.53 -11.24 9.19
CA LEU A 49 10.15 -10.76 9.20
C LEU A 49 9.85 -9.78 10.36
N PRO A 50 10.32 -10.02 11.60
CA PRO A 50 10.16 -9.04 12.69
C PRO A 50 10.95 -7.75 12.44
N LEU A 51 12.21 -7.83 11.99
CA LEU A 51 13.05 -6.64 11.78
C LEU A 51 12.67 -5.86 10.51
N LEU A 52 12.02 -6.49 9.53
CA LEU A 52 11.38 -5.81 8.39
C LEU A 52 10.02 -5.21 8.72
N SER A 53 9.45 -5.46 9.91
CA SER A 53 8.12 -4.96 10.26
C SER A 53 7.91 -3.45 10.07
N PRO A 54 8.89 -2.55 10.34
CA PRO A 54 8.74 -1.12 10.06
C PRO A 54 8.62 -0.82 8.56
N THR A 55 9.40 -1.53 7.73
CA THR A 55 9.37 -1.38 6.26
C THR A 55 8.06 -1.91 5.68
N MET A 56 7.61 -3.09 6.14
CA MET A 56 6.32 -3.66 5.77
C MET A 56 5.16 -2.74 6.15
N TYR A 57 5.23 -2.12 7.33
CA TYR A 57 4.25 -1.14 7.78
C TYR A 57 4.17 0.06 6.85
N PHE A 58 5.32 0.70 6.57
CA PHE A 58 5.38 1.85 5.68
C PHE A 58 4.80 1.53 4.29
N LEU A 59 5.18 0.41 3.69
CA LEU A 59 4.68 -0.02 2.38
C LEU A 59 3.18 -0.34 2.40
N THR A 60 2.68 -0.93 3.49
CA THR A 60 1.25 -1.22 3.65
C THR A 60 0.46 0.08 3.75
N LEU A 61 0.91 1.02 4.58
CA LEU A 61 0.25 2.32 4.72
C LEU A 61 0.25 3.09 3.40
N TYR A 62 1.40 3.16 2.73
CA TYR A 62 1.55 3.82 1.44
C TYR A 62 0.66 3.19 0.36
N SER A 63 0.60 1.85 0.30
CA SER A 63 -0.23 1.15 -0.67
C SER A 63 -1.73 1.35 -0.43
N VAL A 64 -2.20 1.30 0.82
CA VAL A 64 -3.61 1.60 1.15
C VAL A 64 -4.00 3.00 0.67
N ILE A 65 -3.22 4.02 1.04
CA ILE A 65 -3.49 5.41 0.61
C ILE A 65 -3.47 5.50 -0.93
N GLY A 66 -2.46 4.89 -1.56
CA GLY A 66 -2.28 4.87 -3.01
C GLY A 66 -3.44 4.22 -3.75
N THR A 67 -3.97 3.10 -3.26
CA THR A 67 -5.10 2.37 -3.86
C THR A 67 -6.38 3.19 -3.85
N PHE A 68 -6.72 3.85 -2.74
CA PHE A 68 -7.93 4.69 -2.68
C PHE A 68 -7.81 5.95 -3.54
N LYS A 69 -6.59 6.49 -3.69
CA LYS A 69 -6.28 7.63 -4.57
C LYS A 69 -6.04 7.24 -6.04
N ALA A 70 -6.09 5.96 -6.38
CA ALA A 70 -5.82 5.50 -7.74
C ALA A 70 -6.86 6.10 -8.71
N PHE A 71 -6.37 6.89 -9.65
CA PHE A 71 -7.21 7.55 -10.65
C PHE A 71 -6.69 7.28 -12.06
N ASN A 72 -5.50 7.78 -12.40
CA ASN A 72 -4.99 7.83 -13.78
C ASN A 72 -5.12 6.52 -14.53
N HIS A 73 -4.52 5.43 -14.01
CA HIS A 73 -4.52 4.16 -14.72
C HIS A 73 -5.90 3.50 -14.77
N ILE A 74 -6.75 3.73 -13.77
CA ILE A 74 -8.14 3.22 -13.77
C ILE A 74 -8.96 3.97 -14.81
N TYR A 75 -8.84 5.30 -14.85
CA TYR A 75 -9.56 6.15 -15.79
C TYR A 75 -9.13 5.91 -17.25
N VAL A 76 -7.85 5.65 -17.51
CA VAL A 76 -7.33 5.40 -18.86
C VAL A 76 -7.66 3.98 -19.34
N LEU A 77 -7.57 2.99 -18.46
CA LEU A 77 -7.77 1.59 -18.84
C LEU A 77 -9.23 1.13 -18.77
N ARG A 78 -10.13 1.91 -18.16
CA ARG A 78 -11.56 1.58 -18.17
C ARG A 78 -12.09 1.65 -19.59
N THR A 79 -13.00 0.74 -19.91
CA THR A 79 -13.68 0.72 -21.21
C THR A 79 -15.11 1.21 -21.03
N GLY A 80 -15.66 1.88 -22.05
CA GLY A 80 -17.08 2.27 -22.04
C GLY A 80 -18.03 1.08 -21.91
N ALA A 81 -17.60 -0.11 -22.35
CA ALA A 81 -18.33 -1.37 -22.22
C ALA A 81 -18.52 -1.84 -20.76
N ALA A 82 -17.71 -1.33 -19.82
CA ALA A 82 -17.83 -1.69 -18.40
C ALA A 82 -19.04 -1.03 -17.72
N LEU A 83 -19.75 -0.09 -18.37
CA LEU A 83 -20.96 0.58 -17.86
C LEU A 83 -20.83 1.10 -16.41
N GLY A 84 -19.64 1.57 -16.03
CA GLY A 84 -19.36 2.09 -14.69
C GLY A 84 -19.07 1.05 -13.60
N THR A 85 -19.08 -0.25 -13.90
CA THR A 85 -18.78 -1.32 -12.92
C THR A 85 -17.34 -1.31 -12.40
N THR A 86 -16.44 -0.62 -13.10
CA THR A 86 -15.04 -0.43 -12.71
C THR A 86 -14.75 0.97 -12.17
N ASP A 87 -15.76 1.82 -11.98
CA ASP A 87 -15.57 3.18 -11.53
C ASP A 87 -15.28 3.20 -10.02
N THR A 88 -14.07 3.61 -9.65
CA THR A 88 -13.67 3.85 -8.27
C THR A 88 -14.14 5.22 -7.79
N ALA A 89 -14.11 5.46 -6.48
CA ALA A 89 -14.49 6.75 -5.90
C ALA A 89 -13.77 7.93 -6.59
N SER A 90 -12.47 7.80 -6.85
CA SER A 90 -11.68 8.81 -7.56
C SER A 90 -12.17 9.08 -8.99
N VAL A 91 -12.62 8.05 -9.70
CA VAL A 91 -13.19 8.17 -11.05
C VAL A 91 -14.56 8.83 -11.01
N VAL A 92 -15.42 8.44 -10.07
CA VAL A 92 -16.75 9.03 -9.87
C VAL A 92 -16.64 10.52 -9.55
N ILE A 93 -15.75 10.90 -8.62
CA ILE A 93 -15.48 12.31 -8.29
C ILE A 93 -15.12 13.11 -9.54
N PHE A 94 -14.20 12.58 -10.36
CA PHE A 94 -13.76 13.24 -11.58
C PHE A 94 -14.89 13.37 -12.61
N GLN A 95 -15.70 12.33 -12.82
CA GLN A 95 -16.85 12.40 -13.72
C GLN A 95 -17.88 13.42 -13.23
N THR A 96 -18.20 13.44 -11.94
CA THR A 96 -19.17 14.41 -11.41
C THR A 96 -18.66 15.85 -11.48
N PHE A 97 -17.35 16.04 -11.33
CA PHE A 97 -16.72 17.35 -11.54
C PHE A 97 -16.79 17.78 -13.01
N GLN A 98 -16.33 16.92 -13.92
CA GLN A 98 -16.07 17.31 -15.30
C GLN A 98 -17.27 17.14 -16.23
N ARG A 99 -17.99 16.02 -16.13
CA ARG A 99 -19.09 15.66 -17.02
C ARG A 99 -20.41 16.23 -16.53
N ASP A 100 -20.70 16.09 -15.24
CA ASP A 100 -21.96 16.54 -14.67
C ASP A 100 -21.92 18.02 -14.26
N THR A 101 -20.74 18.64 -14.24
CA THR A 101 -20.50 20.05 -13.82
C THR A 101 -20.99 20.38 -12.41
N ARG A 102 -21.19 19.35 -11.58
CA ARG A 102 -21.68 19.48 -10.20
C ARG A 102 -20.52 19.62 -9.24
N TYR A 103 -19.80 20.74 -9.34
CA TYR A 103 -18.56 20.99 -8.60
C TYR A 103 -18.72 20.83 -7.09
N GLY A 104 -19.77 21.42 -6.49
CA GLY A 104 -20.00 21.32 -5.04
C GLY A 104 -20.24 19.88 -4.57
N TYR A 105 -20.94 19.07 -5.36
CA TYR A 105 -21.16 17.67 -5.04
C TYR A 105 -19.89 16.83 -5.21
N ALA A 106 -19.10 17.08 -6.26
CA ALA A 106 -17.80 16.44 -6.45
C ALA A 106 -16.83 16.78 -5.31
N SER A 107 -16.81 18.03 -4.84
CA SER A 107 -16.02 18.44 -3.67
C SER A 107 -16.47 17.72 -2.40
N ALA A 108 -17.78 17.56 -2.18
CA ALA A 108 -18.29 16.81 -1.04
C ALA A 108 -17.86 15.33 -1.07
N LEU A 109 -17.92 14.69 -2.25
CA LEU A 109 -17.42 13.32 -2.44
C LEU A 109 -15.91 13.22 -2.19
N ALA A 110 -15.13 14.21 -2.61
CA ALA A 110 -13.69 14.24 -2.36
C ALA A 110 -13.36 14.36 -0.86
N ILE A 111 -14.11 15.18 -0.12
CA ILE A 111 -13.98 15.29 1.34
C ILE A 111 -14.37 13.97 2.02
N LEU A 112 -15.44 13.31 1.58
CA LEU A 112 -15.82 12.00 2.11
C LEU A 112 -14.73 10.95 1.85
N LEU A 113 -14.16 10.90 0.65
CA LEU A 113 -13.05 10.00 0.33
C LEU A 113 -11.82 10.29 1.22
N LEU A 114 -11.51 11.56 1.45
CA LEU A 114 -10.43 11.97 2.36
C LEU A 114 -10.67 11.43 3.79
N LEU A 115 -11.88 11.58 4.33
CA LEU A 115 -12.22 11.06 5.66
C LEU A 115 -12.08 9.54 5.73
N ILE A 116 -12.50 8.82 4.69
CA ILE A 116 -12.32 7.36 4.60
C ILE A 116 -10.84 6.99 4.59
N ILE A 117 -10.01 7.70 3.81
CA ILE A 117 -8.56 7.44 3.77
C ILE A 117 -7.94 7.69 5.15
N ILE A 118 -8.28 8.78 5.82
CA ILE A 118 -7.79 9.08 7.18
C ILE A 118 -8.20 7.97 8.15
N LEU A 119 -9.46 7.55 8.13
CA LEU A 119 -9.96 6.47 8.99
C LEU A 119 -9.15 5.18 8.76
N LEU A 120 -8.95 4.78 7.51
CA LEU A 120 -8.17 3.58 7.17
C LEU A 120 -6.71 3.71 7.58
N THR A 121 -6.11 4.87 7.40
CA THR A 121 -4.75 5.17 7.85
C THR A 121 -4.63 5.04 9.37
N VAL A 122 -5.58 5.59 10.13
CA VAL A 122 -5.58 5.48 11.60
C VAL A 122 -5.74 4.03 12.04
N VAL A 123 -6.65 3.27 11.43
CA VAL A 123 -6.83 1.84 11.72
C VAL A 123 -5.56 1.05 11.38
N ASN A 124 -4.95 1.30 10.23
CA ASN A 124 -3.70 0.66 9.81
C ASN A 124 -2.56 0.95 10.81
N ASN A 125 -2.42 2.21 11.23
CA ASN A 125 -1.43 2.62 12.22
C ASN A 125 -1.65 1.93 13.58
N GLN A 126 -2.90 1.81 14.05
CA GLN A 126 -3.19 1.13 15.32
C GLN A 126 -2.88 -0.37 15.29
N ILE A 127 -3.16 -1.05 14.17
CA ILE A 127 -2.86 -2.48 14.00
C ILE A 127 -1.35 -2.71 13.91
N ALA A 128 -0.66 -1.86 13.15
CA ALA A 128 0.76 -2.01 12.90
C ALA A 128 1.63 -1.59 14.09
N SER A 129 1.28 -0.50 14.80
CA SER A 129 2.00 -0.08 16.01
C SER A 129 2.12 -1.19 17.07
N LYS A 130 1.14 -2.11 17.13
CA LYS A 130 1.18 -3.27 18.03
C LYS A 130 2.13 -4.40 17.59
N ARG A 131 2.62 -4.36 16.34
CA ARG A 131 3.41 -5.44 15.72
C ARG A 131 4.80 -4.98 15.25
N VAL A 132 5.04 -3.67 15.18
CA VAL A 132 6.31 -3.12 14.72
C VAL A 132 7.33 -3.14 15.85
N HIS A 133 8.40 -3.91 15.64
CA HIS A 133 9.55 -3.93 16.53
C HIS A 133 10.59 -2.99 15.94
N TYR A 134 10.74 -1.83 16.55
CA TYR A 134 11.92 -1.00 16.37
C TYR A 134 13.00 -1.70 17.20
N GLY A 135 13.85 -2.50 16.54
CA GLY A 135 14.93 -3.23 17.20
C GLY A 135 15.79 -2.34 18.08
#